data_AF-A0A539DRF1-F1
#
_entry.id   AF-A0A539DRF1-F1
#
_cell.length_a   1.000
_cell.length_b   1.000
_cell.length_c   1.000
_cell.angle_alpha   90.00
_cell.angle_beta   90.00
_cell.angle_gamma   90.00
#
_symmetry.space_group_name_H-M   'P 1'
#
loop_
_entity.id
_entity.type
_entity.pdbx_description
1 polymer ?
#
loop_
_entity_poly.entity_id
_entity_poly.type
_entity_poly.pdbx_seq_one_letter_code
_entity_poly.pdbx_strand_id
1 'polypeptide(L)'
;MSDNVRLLVQLQDLDIMIREISDPERAKELKTLGFEMTGLERLKTARINLAQSIETRWLVIYERLAKKHGRAVVPVEDKTCLGCFQGLPGSFYSEISAHQPVKICENCGRILYLLSR
;
A
#
# COMPACT_ATOMS: atom_id res chain seq x y z
N MET A 1 5.51 11.75 8.95
CA MET A 1 5.07 11.16 7.66
C MET A 1 4.26 12.22 6.94
N SER A 2 4.50 12.49 5.65
CA SER A 2 3.54 13.33 4.92
C SER A 2 2.19 12.60 4.87
N ASP A 3 1.12 13.38 4.83
CA ASP A 3 -0.24 12.84 4.86
C ASP A 3 -0.47 11.83 3.72
N ASN A 4 0.11 12.07 2.54
CA ASN A 4 0.00 11.17 1.38
C ASN A 4 0.53 9.75 1.63
N VAL A 5 1.64 9.55 2.36
CA VAL A 5 2.14 8.18 2.67
C VAL A 5 1.09 7.41 3.47
N ARG A 6 0.56 8.07 4.51
CA ARG A 6 -0.41 7.44 5.42
C ARG A 6 -1.67 7.04 4.66
N LEU A 7 -2.19 7.93 3.82
CA LEU A 7 -3.35 7.66 3.00
C LEU A 7 -3.12 6.51 2.01
N LEU A 8 -1.95 6.43 1.38
CA LEU A 8 -1.59 5.34 0.46
C LEU A 8 -1.49 3.99 1.18
N VAL A 9 -0.93 3.93 2.38
CA VAL A 9 -0.88 2.72 3.20
C VAL A 9 -2.29 2.29 3.61
N GLN A 10 -3.11 3.23 4.07
CA GLN A 10 -4.52 2.95 4.43
C GLN A 10 -5.34 2.44 3.23
N LEU A 11 -5.15 3.04 2.05
CA LEU A 11 -5.81 2.58 0.83
C LEU A 11 -5.40 1.15 0.47
N GLN A 12 -4.11 0.83 0.64
CA GLN A 12 -3.60 -0.53 0.46
C GLN A 12 -4.26 -1.53 1.41
N ASP A 13 -4.39 -1.17 2.69
CA ASP A 13 -4.99 -2.07 3.68
C ASP A 13 -6.48 -2.31 3.37
N LEU A 14 -7.21 -1.28 2.92
CA LEU A 14 -8.58 -1.42 2.44
C LEU A 14 -8.68 -2.35 1.21
N ASP A 15 -7.80 -2.18 0.22
CA ASP A 15 -7.80 -3.03 -0.97
C ASP A 15 -7.42 -4.50 -0.65
N ILE A 16 -6.52 -4.72 0.31
CA ILE A 16 -6.18 -6.06 0.81
C ILE A 16 -7.40 -6.68 1.50
N MET A 17 -8.02 -5.97 2.43
CA MET A 17 -9.22 -6.46 3.12
C MET A 17 -10.31 -6.79 2.11
N ILE A 18 -10.66 -5.88 1.20
CA ILE A 18 -11.68 -6.11 0.15
C ILE A 18 -11.37 -7.38 -0.65
N ARG A 19 -10.10 -7.60 -1.02
CA ARG A 19 -9.67 -8.79 -1.75
C ARG A 19 -9.84 -10.07 -0.93
N GLU A 20 -9.48 -10.05 0.35
CA GLU A 20 -9.62 -11.20 1.25
C GLU A 20 -11.09 -11.58 1.46
N ILE A 21 -11.98 -10.60 1.62
CA ILE A 21 -13.42 -10.85 1.73
C ILE A 21 -14.00 -11.39 0.42
N SER A 22 -13.54 -10.87 -0.72
CA SER A 22 -14.09 -11.21 -2.03
C SER A 22 -13.60 -12.57 -2.55
N ASP A 23 -12.54 -13.13 -1.99
CA ASP A 23 -11.97 -14.43 -2.33
C ASP A 23 -12.78 -15.55 -1.63
N PRO A 24 -13.53 -16.41 -2.37
CA PRO A 24 -14.43 -17.40 -1.77
C PRO A 24 -13.74 -18.40 -0.84
N GLU A 25 -12.50 -18.78 -1.14
CA GLU A 25 -11.75 -19.74 -0.33
C GLU A 25 -11.34 -19.11 1.00
N ARG A 26 -10.80 -17.89 0.96
CA ARG A 26 -10.48 -17.10 2.17
C ARG A 26 -11.72 -16.78 2.98
N ALA A 27 -12.82 -16.39 2.33
CA ALA A 27 -14.07 -16.09 3.02
C ALA A 27 -14.62 -17.32 3.77
N LYS A 28 -14.46 -18.52 3.21
CA LYS A 28 -14.82 -19.78 3.87
C LYS A 28 -13.92 -20.05 5.07
N GLU A 29 -12.61 -19.88 4.94
CA GLU A 29 -11.64 -20.03 6.04
C GLU A 29 -11.95 -19.07 7.20
N LEU A 30 -12.17 -17.79 6.90
CA LEU A 30 -12.56 -16.77 7.90
C LEU A 30 -13.87 -17.14 8.61
N LYS A 31 -14.85 -17.66 7.86
CA LYS A 31 -16.11 -18.14 8.43
C LYS A 31 -15.90 -19.35 9.37
N THR A 32 -14.99 -20.27 9.05
CA THR A 32 -14.67 -21.39 9.95
C THR A 32 -13.98 -20.95 11.23
N LEU A 33 -13.23 -19.85 11.19
CA LEU A 33 -12.59 -19.22 12.34
C LEU A 33 -13.56 -18.34 13.16
N GLY A 34 -14.83 -18.23 12.74
CA GLY A 34 -15.87 -17.47 13.45
C GLY A 34 -15.93 -15.98 13.11
N PHE A 35 -15.24 -15.53 12.05
CA PHE A 35 -15.34 -14.15 11.58
C PHE A 35 -16.55 -13.96 10.66
N GLU A 36 -17.32 -12.89 10.90
CA GLU A 36 -18.44 -12.50 10.05
C GLU A 36 -18.00 -11.47 9.00
N MET A 37 -18.30 -11.76 7.73
CA MET A 37 -17.88 -10.93 6.59
C MET A 37 -18.95 -9.90 6.17
N THR A 38 -19.53 -9.19 7.12
CA THR A 38 -20.71 -8.31 6.91
C THR A 38 -20.37 -6.85 6.54
N GLY A 39 -19.10 -6.57 6.18
CA GLY A 39 -18.59 -5.21 5.99
C GLY A 39 -18.19 -4.80 4.57
N LEU A 40 -18.37 -5.63 3.54
CA LEU A 40 -17.77 -5.41 2.22
C LEU A 40 -18.15 -4.07 1.59
N GLU A 41 -19.43 -3.71 1.60
CA GLU A 41 -19.89 -2.44 1.00
C GLU A 41 -19.35 -1.24 1.78
N ARG A 42 -19.25 -1.32 3.11
CA ARG A 42 -18.62 -0.27 3.93
C ARG A 42 -17.15 -0.08 3.58
N LEU A 43 -16.41 -1.17 3.36
CA LEU A 43 -15.00 -1.11 2.94
C LEU A 43 -14.87 -0.46 1.56
N LYS A 44 -15.72 -0.82 0.59
CA LYS A 44 -15.71 -0.19 -0.74
C LYS A 44 -16.00 1.30 -0.66
N THR A 45 -16.99 1.73 0.13
CA THR A 45 -17.28 3.15 0.34
C THR A 45 -16.11 3.87 1.00
N ALA A 46 -15.52 3.30 2.05
CA ALA A 46 -14.35 3.87 2.73
C ALA A 46 -13.17 4.04 1.76
N ARG A 47 -12.94 3.03 0.90
CA ARG A 47 -11.89 3.03 -0.13
C ARG A 47 -12.09 4.15 -1.16
N ILE A 48 -13.32 4.36 -1.62
CA ILE A 48 -13.67 5.45 -2.55
C ILE A 48 -13.41 6.81 -1.90
N ASN A 49 -13.91 7.02 -0.68
CA ASN A 49 -13.77 8.30 0.02
C ASN A 49 -12.29 8.63 0.33
N LEU A 50 -11.52 7.62 0.74
CA LEU A 50 -10.10 7.79 1.03
C LEU A 50 -9.30 8.13 -0.24
N ALA A 51 -9.60 7.48 -1.36
CA ALA A 51 -8.93 7.73 -2.63
C ALA A 51 -9.08 9.19 -3.11
N GLN A 52 -10.19 9.85 -2.78
CA GLN A 52 -10.40 11.28 -3.10
C GLN A 52 -9.47 12.22 -2.33
N SER A 53 -8.92 11.77 -1.20
CA SER A 53 -7.99 12.55 -0.38
C SER A 53 -6.53 12.39 -0.81
N ILE A 54 -6.25 11.49 -1.76
CA ILE A 54 -4.90 11.22 -2.25
C ILE A 54 -4.64 12.04 -3.52
N GLU A 55 -3.47 12.67 -3.57
CA GLU A 55 -3.01 13.37 -4.77
C GLU A 55 -3.08 12.46 -6.01
N THR A 56 -3.73 12.93 -7.07
CA THR A 56 -4.02 12.16 -8.30
C THR A 56 -2.81 11.43 -8.87
N ARG A 57 -1.64 12.07 -8.86
CA ARG A 57 -0.38 11.46 -9.34
C ARG A 57 -0.07 10.16 -8.60
N TRP A 58 -0.17 10.17 -7.27
CA TRP A 58 0.12 9.00 -6.44
C TRP A 58 -0.96 7.95 -6.54
N LEU A 59 -2.23 8.34 -6.62
CA LEU A 59 -3.34 7.41 -6.82
C LEU A 59 -3.18 6.63 -8.12
N VAL A 60 -2.88 7.29 -9.24
CA VAL A 60 -2.69 6.62 -10.54
C VAL A 60 -1.53 5.61 -10.49
N ILE A 61 -0.41 6.00 -9.86
CA ILE A 61 0.74 5.10 -9.68
C ILE A 61 0.34 3.90 -8.82
N TYR A 62 -0.34 4.16 -7.70
CA TYR A 62 -0.82 3.14 -6.77
C TYR A 62 -1.72 2.11 -7.46
N GLU A 63 -2.78 2.54 -8.16
CA GLU A 63 -3.75 1.64 -8.80
C GLU A 63 -3.08 0.67 -9.78
N ARG A 64 -2.17 1.20 -10.61
CA ARG A 64 -1.38 0.40 -11.55
C ARG A 64 -0.53 -0.65 -10.84
N LEU A 65 0.13 -0.27 -9.75
CA LEU A 65 1.02 -1.16 -9.00
C LEU A 65 0.24 -2.17 -8.14
N ALA A 66 -0.90 -1.78 -7.58
CA ALA A 66 -1.76 -2.66 -6.79
C ALA A 66 -2.30 -3.80 -7.67
N LYS A 67 -2.70 -3.49 -8.91
CA LYS A 67 -3.09 -4.49 -9.90
C LYS A 67 -1.94 -5.45 -10.27
N LYS A 68 -0.71 -4.94 -10.37
CA LYS A 68 0.47 -5.73 -10.75
C LYS A 68 1.02 -6.61 -9.62
N HIS A 69 1.04 -6.08 -8.39
CA HIS A 69 1.79 -6.65 -7.28
C HIS A 69 0.95 -7.09 -6.09
N GLY A 70 -0.34 -6.73 -6.03
CA GLY A 70 -1.19 -6.92 -4.86
C GLY A 70 -0.90 -5.96 -3.71
N ARG A 71 0.38 -5.64 -3.48
CA ARG A 71 0.91 -4.56 -2.61
C ARG A 71 1.74 -3.56 -3.43
N ALA A 72 1.31 -2.32 -3.44
CA ALA A 72 1.92 -1.22 -4.18
C ALA A 72 2.89 -0.38 -3.33
N VAL A 73 2.65 -0.31 -2.02
CA VAL A 73 3.33 0.57 -1.06
C VAL A 73 4.05 -0.30 -0.04
N VAL A 74 5.37 -0.17 0.05
CA VAL A 74 6.21 -1.01 0.90
C VAL A 74 7.23 -0.19 1.69
N PRO A 75 7.56 -0.63 2.91
CA PRO A 75 8.59 0.02 3.69
C PRO A 75 9.98 -0.25 3.14
N VAL A 76 10.91 0.59 3.57
CA VAL A 76 12.35 0.38 3.46
C VAL A 76 12.90 0.05 4.84
N GLU A 77 13.69 -1.01 4.93
CA GLU A 77 14.39 -1.44 6.15
C GLU A 77 15.81 -1.87 5.78
N ASP A 78 16.81 -1.49 6.58
CA ASP A 78 18.23 -1.84 6.37
C ASP A 78 18.70 -1.68 4.93
N LYS A 79 18.40 -0.51 4.38
CA LYS A 79 18.66 -0.11 3.00
C LYS A 79 18.03 -0.97 1.91
N THR A 80 17.03 -1.76 2.26
CA THR A 80 16.40 -2.75 1.39
C THR A 80 14.94 -2.40 1.10
N CYS A 81 14.52 -2.54 -0.15
CA CYS A 81 13.11 -2.51 -0.52
C CYS A 81 12.43 -3.80 -0.07
N LEU A 82 11.51 -3.75 0.90
CA LEU A 82 10.82 -4.95 1.39
C LEU A 82 9.76 -5.53 0.41
N GLY A 83 9.63 -4.94 -0.78
CA GLY A 83 8.80 -5.50 -1.84
C GLY A 83 9.55 -6.43 -2.82
N CYS A 84 10.85 -6.19 -3.05
CA CYS A 84 11.65 -6.98 -3.99
C CYS A 84 13.00 -7.44 -3.42
N PHE A 85 13.30 -7.08 -2.17
CA PHE A 85 14.50 -7.45 -1.43
C PHE A 85 15.82 -7.03 -2.08
N GLN A 86 15.78 -6.07 -2.99
CA GLN A 86 16.99 -5.45 -3.53
C GLN A 86 17.42 -4.25 -2.70
N GLY A 87 18.73 -4.09 -2.57
CA GLY A 87 19.34 -2.92 -1.94
C GLY A 87 19.06 -1.65 -2.75
N LEU A 88 18.82 -0.55 -2.04
CA LEU A 88 18.58 0.76 -2.63
C LEU A 88 19.91 1.51 -2.83
N PRO A 89 20.05 2.25 -3.94
CA PRO A 89 21.26 3.03 -4.19
C PRO A 89 21.42 4.17 -3.18
N GLY A 90 22.65 4.68 -3.02
CA GLY A 90 22.92 5.81 -2.13
C GLY A 90 22.11 7.07 -2.48
N SER A 91 21.85 7.29 -3.78
CA SER A 91 21.02 8.40 -4.29
C SER A 91 19.63 8.44 -3.69
N PHE A 92 19.02 7.28 -3.44
CA PHE A 92 17.71 7.18 -2.81
C PHE A 92 17.68 7.92 -1.46
N TYR A 93 18.72 7.77 -0.64
CA TYR A 93 18.81 8.40 0.69
C TYR A 93 19.07 9.89 0.64
N SER A 94 19.79 10.35 -0.38
CA SER A 94 19.99 11.78 -0.62
C SER A 94 18.71 12.48 -1.08
N GLU A 95 17.85 11.75 -1.80
CA GLU A 95 16.64 12.30 -2.38
C GLU A 95 15.38 12.16 -1.50
N ILE A 96 15.30 11.10 -0.69
CA ILE A 96 14.19 10.93 0.24
C ILE A 96 14.39 11.86 1.44
N SER A 97 13.37 12.66 1.74
CA SER A 97 13.46 13.64 2.82
C SER A 97 12.11 13.76 3.53
N ALA A 98 12.08 14.45 4.67
CA ALA A 98 10.82 14.73 5.36
C ALA A 98 9.80 15.48 4.48
N HIS A 99 10.29 16.27 3.51
CA HIS A 99 9.48 17.05 2.57
C HIS A 99 9.05 16.23 1.36
N GLN A 100 9.81 15.19 0.99
CA GLN A 100 9.48 14.24 -0.06
C GLN A 100 9.61 12.79 0.46
N PRO A 101 8.68 12.33 1.31
CA PRO A 101 8.85 11.07 2.04
C PRO A 101 8.38 9.84 1.25
N VAL A 102 8.05 10.02 -0.03
CA VAL A 102 7.66 8.95 -0.98
C VAL A 102 8.60 8.96 -2.17
N LYS A 103 9.08 7.77 -2.53
CA LYS A 103 9.93 7.52 -3.70
C LYS A 103 9.51 6.23 -4.39
N ILE A 104 9.94 6.03 -5.62
CA ILE A 104 9.69 4.79 -6.36
C ILE A 104 10.95 3.93 -6.30
N CYS A 105 10.79 2.64 -6.03
CA CYS A 105 11.88 1.68 -6.12
C CYS A 105 12.32 1.56 -7.59
N GLU A 106 13.58 1.84 -7.89
CA GLU A 106 14.15 1.73 -9.24
C GLU A 106 14.14 0.28 -9.76
N ASN A 107 14.17 -0.70 -8.87
CA ASN A 107 14.21 -2.12 -9.24
C ASN A 107 12.83 -2.71 -9.56
N CYS A 108 11.80 -2.41 -8.76
CA CYS A 108 10.48 -3.04 -8.93
C CYS A 108 9.33 -2.07 -9.19
N GLY A 109 9.57 -0.76 -9.07
CA GLY A 109 8.58 0.27 -9.31
C GLY A 109 7.57 0.50 -8.18
N ARG A 110 7.67 -0.20 -7.05
CA ARG A 110 6.79 0.03 -5.88
C ARG A 110 7.05 1.38 -5.21
N ILE A 111 6.01 1.93 -4.58
CA ILE A 111 6.11 3.14 -3.76
C ILE A 111 6.81 2.75 -2.45
N LEU A 112 7.86 3.48 -2.11
CA LEU A 112 8.68 3.31 -0.93
C LEU A 112 8.34 4.37 0.11
N TYR A 113 8.29 3.97 1.38
CA TYR A 113 8.26 4.87 2.52
C TYR A 113 9.26 4.43 3.59
N LEU A 114 9.73 5.39 4.38
CA LEU A 114 10.60 5.10 5.52
C LEU A 114 9.74 4.80 6.76
N LEU A 115 10.06 3.71 7.45
CA LEU A 115 9.59 3.48 8.82
C LEU A 115 10.36 4.47 9.71
N SER A 116 9.70 5.56 10.13
CA SER A 116 10.29 6.49 11.08
C SER A 116 10.51 5.78 12.41
N ARG A 117 11.77 5.71 12.86
CA ARG A 117 12.11 5.57 14.28
C ARG A 117 12.00 6.93 14.95
#